data_AF-A0AAD3DC13-F1
#
_entry.id   AF-A0AAD3DC13-F1
#
_cell.length_a   1.000
_cell.length_b   1.000
_cell.length_c   1.000
_cell.angle_alpha   90.00
_cell.angle_beta   90.00
_cell.angle_gamma   90.00
#
_symmetry.space_group_name_H-M   'P 1'
#
loop_
_entity.id
_entity.type
_entity.pdbx_description
1 polymer ?
#
loop_
_entity_poly.entity_id
_entity_poly.type
_entity_poly.pdbx_seq_one_letter_code
_entity_poly.pdbx_strand_id
1 'polypeptide(L)'
;MDNIRPLSVPQQRFLQRLFALHVVTTNNLKKIWQEIKDSSGDEVLGPNLEETLATINRSLKPAFGLEIRSVVVDVEVEDDENDEGGTKTVRTPFVSIVNLHGDDLVESGNEDEESDDEGESSNRRRKRNRGCNASMSRMDMINMRTELKGIHAGKLTISQVELLLNQCVEEGWFVPAEGSESDQAKKKSSRKKRASFGGSALQLGPRSYLEFADFLQKAGLDKEMLPQFIVY
;
A
#
# COMPACT_ATOMS: atom_id res chain seq x y z
N MET A 1 31.37 12.13 4.70
CA MET A 1 30.62 10.89 4.97
C MET A 1 30.08 11.01 6.37
N ASP A 2 28.76 11.09 6.52
CA ASP A 2 28.16 11.14 7.84
C ASP A 2 28.47 9.84 8.58
N ASN A 3 28.82 9.96 9.86
CA ASN A 3 29.16 8.80 10.68
C ASN A 3 27.87 8.03 11.00
N ILE A 4 27.54 7.02 10.17
CA ILE A 4 26.32 6.22 10.32
C ILE A 4 26.44 5.41 11.61
N ARG A 5 25.61 5.74 12.60
CA ARG A 5 25.56 5.00 13.86
C ARG A 5 24.89 3.63 13.62
N PRO A 6 25.49 2.52 14.07
CA PRO A 6 24.86 1.21 13.99
C PRO A 6 23.58 1.17 14.82
N LEU A 7 22.55 0.50 14.31
CA LEU A 7 21.30 0.28 15.03
C LEU A 7 21.53 -0.64 16.24
N SER A 8 20.84 -0.38 17.35
CA SER A 8 20.85 -1.29 18.49
C SER A 8 20.16 -2.62 18.15
N VAL A 9 20.45 -3.69 18.90
CA VAL A 9 19.84 -5.01 18.67
C VAL A 9 18.29 -4.96 18.68
N PRO A 10 17.63 -4.22 19.59
CA PRO A 10 16.17 -4.07 19.55
C PRO A 10 15.68 -3.34 18.30
N GLN A 11 16.40 -2.31 17.84
CA GLN A 11 16.08 -1.59 16.61
C GLN A 11 16.20 -2.49 15.37
N GLN A 12 17.23 -3.34 15.32
CA GLN A 12 17.39 -4.32 14.25
C GLN A 12 16.24 -5.35 14.24
N ARG A 13 15.86 -5.88 15.40
CA ARG A 13 14.70 -6.79 15.52
C ARG A 13 13.40 -6.12 15.10
N PHE A 14 13.19 -4.86 15.49
CA PHE A 14 12.03 -4.08 15.10
C PHE A 14 11.98 -3.90 13.58
N LEU A 15 13.10 -3.54 12.96
CA LEU A 15 13.23 -3.39 11.52
C LEU A 15 13.00 -4.72 10.77
N GLN A 16 13.53 -5.84 11.27
CA GLN A 16 13.30 -7.17 10.70
C GLN A 16 11.81 -7.54 10.69
N ARG A 17 11.09 -7.27 11.78
CA ARG A 17 9.64 -7.50 11.84
C ARG A 17 8.89 -6.61 10.85
N LEU A 18 9.30 -5.35 10.70
CA LEU A 18 8.69 -4.44 9.74
C LEU A 18 8.90 -4.90 8.28
N PHE A 19 10.10 -5.38 7.93
CA PHE A 19 10.36 -5.99 6.62
C PHE A 19 9.48 -7.22 6.36
N ALA A 20 9.34 -8.10 7.34
CA ALA A 20 8.55 -9.32 7.21
C ALA A 20 7.04 -9.06 7.01
N LEU A 21 6.53 -7.94 7.52
CA LEU A 21 5.12 -7.58 7.42
C LEU A 21 4.77 -6.78 6.17
N HIS A 22 5.79 -6.26 5.45
CA HIS A 22 5.67 -5.40 4.28
C HIS A 22 4.97 -4.05 4.53
N VAL A 23 3.74 -4.05 5.03
CA VAL A 23 2.97 -2.86 5.41
C VAL A 23 2.15 -3.16 6.65
N VAL A 24 2.09 -2.20 7.59
CA VAL A 24 1.43 -2.42 8.88
C VAL A 24 0.68 -1.18 9.33
N THR A 25 -0.46 -1.34 10.00
CA THR A 25 -1.16 -0.21 10.62
C THR A 25 -0.34 0.37 11.77
N THR A 26 -0.47 1.67 12.03
CA THR A 26 0.26 2.32 13.15
C THR A 26 -0.06 1.67 14.50
N ASN A 27 -1.30 1.17 14.69
CA ASN A 27 -1.70 0.47 15.91
C ASN A 27 -0.96 -0.87 16.06
N ASN A 28 -0.83 -1.65 15.00
CA ASN A 28 -0.09 -2.91 15.03
C ASN A 28 1.42 -2.65 15.17
N LEU A 29 1.95 -1.59 14.54
CA LEU A 29 3.33 -1.17 14.72
C LEU A 29 3.65 -0.80 16.17
N LYS A 30 2.76 -0.06 16.84
CA LYS A 30 2.86 0.27 18.27
C LYS A 30 2.89 -0.98 19.14
N LYS A 31 2.06 -1.99 18.85
CA LYS A 31 2.08 -3.28 19.56
C LYS A 31 3.43 -3.98 19.40
N ILE A 32 3.93 -4.08 18.16
CA ILE A 32 5.24 -4.69 17.87
C ILE A 32 6.38 -3.97 18.59
N TRP A 33 6.35 -2.63 18.58
CA TRP A 33 7.33 -1.80 19.27
C TRP A 33 7.30 -2.05 20.78
N GLN A 34 6.11 -2.08 21.38
CA GLN A 34 5.93 -2.32 22.81
C GLN A 34 6.40 -3.73 23.21
N GLU A 35 6.05 -4.76 22.44
CA GLU A 35 6.53 -6.14 22.67
C GLU A 35 8.07 -6.24 22.66
N ILE A 36 8.72 -5.55 21.72
CA ILE A 36 10.18 -5.53 21.65
C ILE A 36 10.76 -4.75 22.82
N LYS A 37 10.16 -3.61 23.18
CA LYS A 37 10.58 -2.81 24.34
C LYS A 37 10.50 -3.62 25.63
N ASP A 38 9.40 -4.30 25.86
CA ASP A 38 9.17 -5.12 27.06
C ASP A 38 10.14 -6.31 27.15
N SER A 39 10.58 -6.85 26.01
CA SER A 39 11.53 -7.98 25.95
C SER A 39 13.02 -7.59 25.92
N SER A 40 13.35 -6.30 25.77
CA SER A 40 14.74 -5.84 25.60
C SER A 40 15.40 -5.34 26.89
N GLY A 41 14.67 -5.25 28.01
CA GLY A 41 15.22 -4.81 29.29
C GLY A 41 15.76 -3.37 29.23
N ASP A 42 17.02 -3.17 29.63
CA ASP A 42 17.67 -1.85 29.66
C ASP A 42 18.18 -1.38 28.28
N GLU A 43 18.13 -2.22 27.23
CA GLU A 43 18.56 -1.81 25.91
C GLU A 43 17.61 -0.76 25.29
N VAL A 44 18.17 0.36 24.86
CA VAL A 44 17.38 1.51 24.41
C VAL A 44 16.92 1.32 22.95
N LEU A 45 15.65 0.94 22.76
CA LEU A 45 14.93 1.03 21.48
C LEU A 45 14.59 2.50 21.13
N GLY A 46 14.34 3.31 22.16
CA GLY A 46 13.90 4.70 22.11
C GLY A 46 12.82 4.96 23.17
N PRO A 47 12.59 6.21 23.57
CA PRO A 47 11.59 6.52 24.60
C PRO A 47 10.16 6.33 24.10
N ASN A 48 9.90 6.63 22.82
CA ASN A 48 8.62 6.47 22.13
C ASN A 48 8.83 5.93 20.69
N LEU A 49 7.74 5.52 20.04
CA LEU A 49 7.80 4.94 18.70
C LEU A 49 8.35 5.93 17.67
N GLU A 50 7.91 7.19 17.74
CA GLU A 50 8.28 8.25 16.80
C GLU A 50 9.81 8.50 16.81
N GLU A 51 10.42 8.57 17.99
CA GLU A 51 11.87 8.71 18.13
C GLU A 51 12.64 7.46 17.70
N THR A 52 12.08 6.27 17.92
CA THR A 52 12.65 5.02 17.38
C THR A 52 12.66 5.05 15.85
N LEU A 53 11.54 5.42 15.22
CA LEU A 53 11.42 5.51 13.76
C LEU A 53 12.40 6.56 13.19
N ALA A 54 12.44 7.77 13.77
CA ALA A 54 13.37 8.82 13.35
C ALA A 54 14.84 8.38 13.48
N THR A 55 15.17 7.63 14.54
CA THR A 55 16.53 7.11 14.74
C THR A 55 16.89 6.04 13.71
N ILE A 56 15.96 5.14 13.40
CA ILE A 56 16.18 4.13 12.36
C ILE A 56 16.31 4.80 10.98
N ASN A 57 15.46 5.77 10.66
CA ASN A 57 15.53 6.53 9.40
C ASN A 57 16.86 7.28 9.22
N ARG A 58 17.43 7.83 10.29
CA ARG A 58 18.77 8.45 10.27
C ARG A 58 19.88 7.49 9.84
N SER A 59 19.72 6.19 10.12
CA SER A 59 20.67 5.18 9.65
C SER A 59 20.30 4.62 8.27
N LEU A 60 19.01 4.39 7.99
CA LEU A 60 18.57 3.76 6.73
C LEU A 60 18.79 4.63 5.49
N LYS A 61 18.47 5.93 5.58
CA LYS A 61 18.53 6.85 4.44
C LYS A 61 19.94 6.94 3.83
N PRO A 62 20.98 7.34 4.59
CA PRO A 62 22.32 7.48 4.01
C PRO A 62 22.99 6.14 3.69
N ALA A 63 22.63 5.06 4.39
CA ALA A 63 23.28 3.76 4.21
C ALA A 63 22.71 2.94 3.05
N PHE A 64 21.39 2.99 2.85
CA PHE A 64 20.68 2.09 1.94
C PHE A 64 19.71 2.82 1.01
N GLY A 65 19.49 4.12 1.22
CA GLY A 65 18.41 4.85 0.56
C GLY A 65 17.04 4.28 0.85
N LEU A 66 16.85 3.75 2.06
CA LEU A 66 15.56 3.28 2.53
C LEU A 66 15.00 4.26 3.55
N GLU A 67 13.68 4.36 3.63
CA GLU A 67 12.98 5.20 4.60
C GLU A 67 11.71 4.52 5.11
N ILE A 68 11.50 4.54 6.42
CA ILE A 68 10.21 4.20 7.01
C ILE A 68 9.28 5.39 6.80
N ARG A 69 8.24 5.20 5.98
CA ARG A 69 7.22 6.21 5.68
C ARG A 69 5.85 5.73 6.16
N SER A 70 4.95 6.67 6.42
CA SER A 70 3.55 6.36 6.63
C SER A 70 2.62 7.09 5.68
N VAL A 71 1.46 6.48 5.46
CA VAL A 71 0.40 6.96 4.58
C VAL A 71 -0.93 6.81 5.28
N VAL A 72 -1.81 7.80 5.14
CA VAL A 72 -3.17 7.74 5.69
C VAL A 72 -4.14 7.39 4.56
N VAL A 73 -4.79 6.24 4.68
CA VAL A 73 -5.76 5.74 3.69
C VAL A 73 -7.14 5.64 4.34
N ASP A 74 -8.17 5.98 3.59
CA ASP A 74 -9.56 5.80 3.98
C ASP A 74 -9.93 4.31 3.88
N VAL A 75 -10.34 3.70 4.98
CA VAL A 75 -10.73 2.28 5.07
C VAL A 75 -12.16 2.19 5.57
N GLU A 76 -13.01 1.42 4.89
CA GLU A 76 -14.37 1.16 5.36
C GLU A 76 -14.37 0.10 6.47
N VAL A 77 -15.08 0.38 7.55
CA VAL A 77 -15.26 -0.50 8.70
C VAL A 77 -16.75 -0.69 8.91
N GLU A 78 -17.18 -1.92 9.24
CA GLU A 78 -18.56 -2.21 9.63
C GLU A 78 -18.91 -1.36 10.87
N ASP A 79 -20.03 -0.63 10.81
CA ASP A 79 -20.49 0.23 11.91
C ASP A 79 -21.34 -0.57 12.89
N ASP A 80 -20.69 -1.17 13.89
CA ASP A 80 -21.34 -2.00 14.91
C ASP A 80 -22.37 -1.25 15.76
N GLU A 81 -22.37 0.10 15.73
CA GLU A 81 -23.32 0.93 16.48
C GLU A 81 -24.68 1.08 15.76
N ASN A 82 -24.75 0.75 14.48
CA ASN A 82 -25.97 0.87 13.67
C ASN A 82 -26.52 -0.50 13.27
N ASP A 83 -27.66 -0.89 13.86
CA ASP A 83 -28.40 -2.12 13.54
C ASP A 83 -28.79 -2.26 12.04
N GLU A 84 -28.71 -1.16 11.29
CA GLU A 84 -29.00 -1.13 9.85
C GLU A 84 -27.85 -1.62 8.95
N GLY A 85 -26.67 -1.94 9.52
CA GLY A 85 -25.53 -2.47 8.76
C GLY A 85 -24.86 -1.41 7.88
N GLY A 86 -24.61 -0.23 8.44
CA GLY A 86 -23.86 0.83 7.77
C GLY A 86 -22.37 0.52 7.70
N THR A 87 -21.69 1.06 6.68
CA THR A 87 -20.22 1.15 6.66
C THR A 87 -19.80 2.57 7.02
N LYS A 88 -18.73 2.68 7.80
CA LYS A 88 -18.10 3.96 8.15
C LYS A 88 -16.70 4.01 7.59
N THR A 89 -16.38 5.09 6.89
CA THR A 89 -15.01 5.35 6.45
C THR A 89 -14.15 5.85 7.62
N VAL A 90 -13.04 5.17 7.89
CA VAL A 90 -12.08 5.47 8.95
C VAL A 90 -10.70 5.73 8.33
N ARG A 91 -10.11 6.88 8.65
CA ARG A 91 -8.73 7.21 8.23
C ARG A 91 -7.75 6.34 9.01
N THR A 92 -7.09 5.42 8.31
CA THR A 92 -6.18 4.45 8.91
C THR A 92 -4.74 4.73 8.44
N PRO A 93 -3.82 5.02 9.38
CA PRO A 93 -2.41 5.23 9.04
C PRO A 93 -1.67 3.89 8.91
N PHE A 94 -1.03 3.68 7.76
CA PHE A 94 -0.18 2.54 7.43
C PHE A 94 1.28 2.96 7.37
N VAL A 95 2.19 2.05 7.69
CA VAL A 95 3.64 2.26 7.74
C VAL A 95 4.33 1.17 6.93
N SER A 96 5.33 1.52 6.13
CA SER A 96 6.18 0.59 5.37
C SER A 96 7.60 1.14 5.23
N ILE A 97 8.53 0.28 4.84
CA ILE A 97 9.89 0.67 4.44
C ILE A 97 9.88 0.86 2.93
N VAL A 98 10.22 2.06 2.49
CA VAL A 98 10.17 2.49 1.10
C VAL A 98 11.58 2.65 0.55
N ASN A 99 11.78 2.26 -0.70
CA ASN A 99 13.02 2.52 -1.42
C ASN A 99 13.00 3.92 -2.05
N LEU A 100 13.96 4.78 -1.68
CA LEU A 100 14.09 6.13 -2.21
C LEU A 100 14.75 6.18 -3.59
N HIS A 101 15.47 5.13 -4.00
CA HIS A 101 16.17 5.07 -5.29
C HIS A 101 15.36 4.36 -6.39
N GLY A 102 14.14 3.90 -6.11
CA GLY A 102 13.31 3.20 -7.10
C GLY A 102 12.94 4.06 -8.32
N ASP A 103 13.13 5.37 -8.22
CA ASP A 103 12.66 6.37 -9.18
C ASP A 103 13.61 6.64 -10.35
N ASP A 104 14.85 6.17 -10.30
CA ASP A 104 15.84 6.31 -11.40
C ASP A 104 15.51 5.42 -12.60
N LEU A 105 14.56 4.49 -12.46
CA LEU A 105 14.21 3.54 -13.52
C LEU A 105 13.41 4.17 -14.68
N VAL A 106 12.90 5.39 -14.54
CA VAL A 106 11.99 6.02 -15.53
C VAL A 106 12.71 6.98 -16.49
N GLU A 107 13.97 7.37 -16.24
CA GLU A 107 14.65 8.39 -17.08
C GLU A 107 15.11 7.90 -18.46
N SER A 108 14.92 6.62 -18.80
CA SER A 108 15.53 6.03 -20.02
C SER A 108 14.56 5.78 -21.19
N GLY A 109 13.33 6.31 -21.18
CA GLY A 109 12.29 5.87 -22.13
C GLY A 109 11.51 6.91 -22.95
N ASN A 110 11.57 8.21 -22.64
CA ASN A 110 10.71 9.21 -23.31
C ASN A 110 11.55 10.18 -24.14
N GLU A 111 12.03 9.71 -25.30
CA GLU A 111 12.35 10.59 -26.43
C GLU A 111 11.11 10.62 -27.34
N ASP A 112 10.49 11.80 -27.43
CA ASP A 112 9.72 12.30 -28.57
C ASP A 112 8.39 11.61 -28.98
N GLU A 113 7.29 11.94 -28.28
CA GLU A 113 5.97 12.07 -28.93
C GLU A 113 5.28 13.35 -28.46
N GLU A 114 5.61 14.48 -29.10
CA GLU A 114 4.84 15.73 -29.02
C GLU A 114 3.43 15.46 -29.60
N SER A 115 2.41 15.46 -28.74
CA SER A 115 1.01 15.50 -29.18
C SER A 115 0.40 16.82 -28.71
N ASP A 116 0.16 17.71 -29.68
CA ASP A 116 -0.61 18.94 -29.52
C ASP A 116 -2.09 18.57 -29.29
N ASP A 117 -2.54 18.51 -28.03
CA ASP A 117 -3.97 18.36 -27.71
C ASP A 117 -4.48 19.56 -26.91
N GLU A 118 -5.30 20.38 -27.58
CA GLU A 118 -5.91 21.59 -27.04
C GLU A 118 -7.18 21.27 -26.22
N GLY A 119 -7.04 21.35 -24.90
CA GLY A 119 -7.96 22.07 -24.01
C GLY A 119 -9.44 21.69 -23.97
N GLU A 120 -9.80 20.79 -23.04
CA GLU A 120 -11.16 20.76 -22.45
C GLU A 120 -11.11 20.99 -20.93
N SER A 121 -11.51 22.20 -20.52
CA SER A 121 -11.65 22.60 -19.12
C SER A 121 -12.92 22.01 -18.51
N SER A 122 -12.80 20.81 -17.94
CA SER A 122 -13.90 20.17 -17.21
C SER A 122 -13.98 20.62 -15.75
N ASN A 123 -15.15 21.11 -15.37
CA ASN A 123 -15.58 21.54 -14.04
C ASN A 123 -15.34 20.46 -12.96
N ARG A 124 -14.17 20.45 -12.30
CA ARG A 124 -13.84 19.52 -11.20
C ARG A 124 -14.56 19.95 -9.91
N ARG A 125 -15.76 19.39 -9.68
CA ARG A 125 -16.35 19.31 -8.33
C ARG A 125 -15.30 18.73 -7.38
N ARG A 126 -14.99 19.44 -6.29
CA ARG A 126 -14.13 19.00 -5.18
C ARG A 126 -14.69 17.72 -4.54
N LYS A 127 -14.46 16.57 -5.18
CA LYS A 127 -14.61 15.25 -4.55
C LYS A 127 -13.57 15.21 -3.44
N ARG A 128 -14.02 14.90 -2.23
CA ARG A 128 -13.15 14.66 -1.06
C ARG A 128 -12.03 13.70 -1.49
N ASN A 129 -10.80 13.94 -1.02
CA ASN A 129 -9.58 13.16 -1.25
C ASN A 129 -9.70 11.71 -0.74
N ARG A 130 -10.68 10.97 -1.26
CA ARG A 130 -10.60 9.53 -1.40
C ARG A 130 -9.50 9.33 -2.44
N GLY A 131 -8.60 8.37 -2.22
CA GLY A 131 -7.48 8.11 -3.13
C GLY A 131 -7.95 7.88 -4.57
N CYS A 132 -7.03 7.49 -5.46
CA CYS A 132 -7.41 7.09 -6.80
C CYS A 132 -8.44 5.93 -6.73
N ASN A 133 -9.73 6.22 -6.96
CA ASN A 133 -10.82 5.23 -7.01
C ASN A 133 -10.73 4.33 -8.26
N ALA A 134 -9.54 4.20 -8.85
CA ALA A 134 -9.29 3.27 -9.93
C ALA A 134 -9.34 1.86 -9.36
N SER A 135 -10.51 1.24 -9.48
CA SER A 135 -10.70 -0.18 -9.23
C SER A 135 -10.78 -0.93 -10.55
N MET A 136 -10.14 -2.09 -10.62
CA MET A 136 -10.22 -2.99 -11.75
C MET A 136 -10.81 -4.32 -11.30
N SER A 137 -11.67 -4.94 -12.12
CA SER A 137 -12.16 -6.27 -11.77
C SER A 137 -10.99 -7.24 -11.72
N ARG A 138 -11.05 -8.20 -10.79
CA ARG A 138 -9.99 -9.21 -10.66
C ARG A 138 -9.77 -9.98 -11.98
N MET A 139 -10.85 -10.23 -12.72
CA MET A 139 -10.79 -10.93 -14.00
C MET A 139 -10.11 -10.08 -15.08
N ASP A 140 -10.35 -8.78 -15.11
CA ASP A 140 -9.66 -7.88 -16.05
C ASP A 140 -8.16 -7.84 -15.76
N MET A 141 -7.75 -7.79 -14.48
CA MET A 141 -6.34 -7.90 -14.11
C MET A 141 -5.72 -9.23 -14.55
N ILE A 142 -6.47 -10.33 -14.43
CA ILE A 142 -6.05 -11.64 -14.94
C ILE A 142 -5.91 -11.62 -16.46
N ASN A 143 -6.82 -10.94 -17.16
CA ASN A 143 -6.80 -10.84 -18.62
C ASN A 143 -5.62 -10.00 -19.13
N MET A 144 -5.16 -8.98 -18.38
CA MET A 144 -3.94 -8.23 -18.73
C MET A 144 -2.70 -9.12 -18.94
N ARG A 145 -2.70 -10.36 -18.42
CA ARG A 145 -1.62 -11.32 -18.68
C ARG A 145 -1.42 -11.61 -20.18
N THR A 146 -2.46 -11.48 -21.01
CA THR A 146 -2.36 -11.70 -22.47
C THR A 146 -1.70 -10.52 -23.17
N GLU A 147 -1.59 -9.38 -22.51
CA GLU A 147 -0.98 -8.16 -23.03
C GLU A 147 0.50 -8.03 -22.66
N LEU A 148 1.02 -8.94 -21.81
CA LEU A 148 2.43 -8.96 -21.43
C LEU A 148 3.31 -9.17 -22.66
N LYS A 149 4.34 -8.33 -22.78
CA LYS A 149 5.32 -8.37 -23.87
C LYS A 149 6.60 -9.13 -23.46
N GLY A 150 7.45 -9.42 -24.44
CA GLY A 150 8.78 -10.00 -24.22
C GLY A 150 8.75 -11.45 -23.70
N ILE A 151 9.64 -11.77 -22.75
CA ILE A 151 9.85 -13.14 -22.29
C ILE A 151 8.64 -13.75 -21.56
N HIS A 152 7.64 -12.96 -21.17
CA HIS A 152 6.46 -13.42 -20.42
C HIS A 152 5.21 -13.56 -21.30
N ALA A 153 5.24 -13.13 -22.56
CA ALA A 153 4.08 -13.16 -23.47
C ALA A 153 3.51 -14.57 -23.62
N GLY A 154 2.23 -14.74 -23.27
CA GLY A 154 1.51 -16.02 -23.36
C GLY A 154 2.01 -17.13 -22.41
N LYS A 155 2.92 -16.84 -21.48
CA LYS A 155 3.50 -17.87 -20.59
C LYS A 155 2.79 -18.04 -19.26
N LEU A 156 2.02 -17.04 -18.82
CA LEU A 156 1.32 -17.09 -17.54
C LEU A 156 -0.08 -17.66 -17.70
N THR A 157 -0.37 -18.72 -16.95
CA THR A 157 -1.71 -19.30 -16.85
C THR A 157 -2.61 -18.47 -15.93
N ILE A 158 -3.93 -18.63 -16.04
CA ILE A 158 -4.90 -17.96 -15.15
C ILE A 158 -4.57 -18.24 -13.68
N SER A 159 -4.36 -19.51 -13.32
CA SER A 159 -4.11 -19.92 -11.94
C SER A 159 -2.81 -19.35 -11.37
N GLN A 160 -1.77 -19.16 -12.20
CA GLN A 160 -0.54 -18.50 -11.77
C GLN A 160 -0.76 -17.02 -11.47
N VAL A 161 -1.51 -16.33 -12.32
CA VAL A 161 -1.82 -14.90 -12.10
C VAL A 161 -2.75 -14.73 -10.91
N GLU A 162 -3.70 -15.64 -10.69
CA GLU A 162 -4.56 -15.64 -9.51
C GLU A 162 -3.76 -15.80 -8.21
N LEU A 163 -2.78 -16.71 -8.20
CA LEU A 163 -1.89 -16.91 -7.06
C LEU A 163 -1.06 -15.64 -6.80
N LEU A 164 -0.51 -15.04 -7.86
CA LEU A 164 0.24 -13.79 -7.77
C LEU A 164 -0.63 -12.65 -7.22
N LEU A 165 -1.86 -12.50 -7.71
CA LEU A 165 -2.79 -11.48 -7.22
C LEU A 165 -3.17 -11.70 -5.76
N ASN A 166 -3.30 -12.96 -5.30
CA ASN A 166 -3.52 -13.24 -3.88
C ASN A 166 -2.32 -12.80 -3.04
N GLN A 167 -1.10 -13.14 -3.48
CA GLN A 167 0.10 -12.68 -2.81
C GLN A 167 0.19 -11.14 -2.78
N CYS A 168 -0.16 -10.47 -3.88
CA CYS A 168 -0.19 -9.01 -3.92
C CYS A 168 -1.20 -8.41 -2.92
N VAL A 169 -2.36 -9.05 -2.73
CA VAL A 169 -3.34 -8.63 -1.71
C VAL A 169 -2.81 -8.87 -0.30
N GLU A 170 -2.23 -10.04 -0.04
CA GLU A 170 -1.65 -10.41 1.27
C GLU A 170 -0.50 -9.47 1.68
N GLU A 171 0.32 -9.05 0.71
CA GLU A 171 1.42 -8.10 0.91
C GLU A 171 0.98 -6.62 0.90
N GLY A 172 -0.32 -6.35 0.74
CA GLY A 172 -0.90 -4.99 0.80
C GLY A 172 -0.66 -4.11 -0.44
N TRP A 173 -0.30 -4.71 -1.58
CA TRP A 173 -0.23 -4.02 -2.89
C TRP A 173 -1.62 -3.70 -3.44
N PHE A 174 -2.59 -4.59 -3.19
CA PHE A 174 -3.99 -4.38 -3.57
C PHE A 174 -4.91 -4.56 -2.37
N VAL A 175 -6.03 -3.86 -2.40
CA VAL A 175 -7.14 -4.08 -1.47
C VAL A 175 -8.44 -4.22 -2.27
N PRO A 176 -9.47 -4.90 -1.74
CA PRO A 176 -10.79 -4.89 -2.36
C PRO A 176 -11.31 -3.45 -2.52
N ALA A 177 -11.95 -3.18 -3.64
CA ALA A 177 -12.58 -1.89 -3.91
C ALA A 177 -13.94 -1.78 -3.21
N GLU A 178 -14.31 -0.55 -2.85
CA GLU A 178 -15.59 -0.24 -2.22
C GLU A 178 -16.77 -0.69 -3.10
N GLY A 179 -17.80 -1.29 -2.49
CA GLY A 179 -19.07 -1.59 -3.17
C GLY A 179 -19.08 -2.79 -4.11
N SER A 180 -17.99 -3.56 -4.24
CA SER A 180 -17.99 -4.81 -5.01
C SER A 180 -18.64 -5.97 -4.21
N GLU A 181 -19.97 -5.97 -4.16
CA GLU A 181 -20.89 -7.10 -3.99
C GLU A 181 -20.68 -8.16 -2.88
N SER A 182 -19.87 -7.93 -1.84
CA SER A 182 -19.81 -8.86 -0.71
C SER A 182 -20.98 -8.75 0.28
N ASP A 183 -21.73 -7.63 0.25
CA ASP A 183 -22.80 -7.37 1.24
C ASP A 183 -24.16 -8.00 0.94
N GLN A 184 -24.37 -8.53 -0.27
CA GLN A 184 -25.62 -9.26 -0.57
C GLN A 184 -25.57 -10.75 -0.23
N ALA A 185 -24.40 -11.32 0.09
CA ALA A 185 -24.25 -12.75 0.33
C ALA A 185 -24.44 -13.19 1.80
N LYS A 186 -24.37 -12.27 2.78
CA LYS A 186 -24.41 -12.64 4.21
C LYS A 186 -25.82 -12.78 4.82
N LYS A 187 -26.90 -12.34 4.16
CA LYS A 187 -28.27 -12.41 4.74
C LYS A 187 -29.10 -13.65 4.35
N LYS A 188 -28.61 -14.58 3.51
CA LYS A 188 -29.37 -15.81 3.21
C LYS A 188 -28.48 -17.05 3.07
N SER A 189 -28.69 -17.99 4.01
CA SER A 189 -28.53 -19.44 3.85
C SER A 189 -27.14 -20.03 4.11
N SER A 190 -27.09 -20.83 5.18
CA SER A 190 -26.08 -21.79 5.64
C SER A 190 -25.69 -22.91 4.65
N ARG A 191 -25.77 -22.68 3.34
CA ARG A 191 -25.27 -23.64 2.36
C ARG A 191 -23.85 -23.29 1.97
N LYS A 192 -22.94 -24.21 2.34
CA LYS A 192 -21.54 -24.39 1.97
C LYS A 192 -21.32 -24.29 0.44
N LYS A 193 -21.57 -23.13 -0.15
CA LYS A 193 -21.25 -22.83 -1.53
C LYS A 193 -19.78 -22.47 -1.55
N ARG A 194 -19.01 -23.25 -2.32
CA ARG A 194 -17.66 -22.91 -2.76
C ARG A 194 -17.64 -21.41 -3.07
N ALA A 195 -16.79 -20.65 -2.37
CA ALA A 195 -16.56 -19.24 -2.63
C ALA A 195 -16.34 -19.09 -4.14
N SER A 196 -17.35 -18.58 -4.85
CA SER A 196 -17.26 -18.44 -6.29
C SER A 196 -16.22 -17.38 -6.54
N PHE A 197 -15.15 -17.79 -7.21
CA PHE A 197 -13.94 -17.05 -7.58
C PHE A 197 -14.20 -15.82 -8.49
N GLY A 198 -15.46 -15.38 -8.63
CA GLY A 198 -15.85 -14.14 -9.30
C GLY A 198 -15.53 -12.96 -8.38
N GLY A 199 -14.24 -12.62 -8.34
CA GLY A 199 -13.63 -11.79 -7.31
C GLY A 199 -14.04 -10.33 -7.40
N SER A 200 -14.19 -9.73 -6.22
CA SER A 200 -14.28 -8.30 -5.98
C SER A 200 -13.32 -7.51 -6.87
N ALA A 201 -13.74 -6.31 -7.26
CA ALA A 201 -12.81 -5.37 -7.86
C ALA A 201 -11.68 -5.07 -6.88
N LEU A 202 -10.47 -4.89 -7.40
CA LEU A 202 -9.28 -4.56 -6.63
C LEU A 202 -8.88 -3.13 -6.94
N GLN A 203 -8.40 -2.43 -5.92
CA GLN A 203 -7.81 -1.10 -6.01
C GLN A 203 -6.41 -1.12 -5.40
N LEU A 204 -5.63 -0.06 -5.62
CA LEU A 204 -4.30 0.07 -5.03
C LEU A 204 -4.38 0.06 -3.50
N GLY A 205 -3.54 -0.77 -2.89
CA GLY A 205 -3.38 -0.87 -1.45
C GLY A 205 -2.38 0.14 -0.88
N PRO A 206 -2.29 0.26 0.46
CA PRO A 206 -1.43 1.23 1.13
C PRO A 206 0.05 1.12 0.75
N ARG A 207 0.55 -0.10 0.49
CA ARG A 207 1.95 -0.31 0.10
C ARG A 207 2.25 0.28 -1.28
N SER A 208 1.34 0.12 -2.23
CA SER A 208 1.47 0.69 -3.58
C SER A 208 1.60 2.21 -3.53
N TYR A 209 0.83 2.88 -2.68
CA TYR A 209 0.98 4.33 -2.52
C TYR A 209 2.31 4.71 -1.87
N LEU A 210 2.80 3.94 -0.90
CA LEU A 210 4.08 4.23 -0.25
C LEU A 210 5.28 4.05 -1.19
N GLU A 211 5.28 3.00 -2.01
CA GLU A 211 6.40 2.63 -2.88
C GLU A 211 6.37 3.35 -4.23
N PHE A 212 5.17 3.68 -4.75
CA PHE A 212 5.00 4.22 -6.09
C PHE A 212 4.41 5.64 -6.13
N ALA A 213 4.38 6.38 -5.01
CA ALA A 213 3.81 7.73 -4.98
C ALA A 213 4.40 8.65 -6.07
N ASP A 214 5.73 8.64 -6.20
CA ASP A 214 6.45 9.52 -7.10
C ASP A 214 6.30 9.06 -8.56
N PHE A 215 6.38 7.73 -8.79
CA PHE A 215 6.02 7.13 -10.07
C PHE A 215 4.60 7.49 -10.53
N LEU A 216 3.60 7.37 -9.64
CA LEU A 216 2.21 7.67 -9.95
C LEU A 216 2.02 9.15 -10.32
N GLN A 217 2.70 10.06 -9.60
CA GLN A 217 2.72 11.48 -9.96
C GLN A 217 3.33 11.72 -11.34
N LYS A 218 4.48 11.11 -11.63
CA LYS A 218 5.15 11.18 -12.94
C LYS A 218 4.28 10.61 -14.06
N ALA A 219 3.49 9.57 -13.78
CA ALA A 219 2.51 8.99 -14.69
C ALA A 219 1.24 9.85 -14.87
N GLY A 220 1.18 11.05 -14.30
CA GLY A 220 0.08 12.01 -14.45
C GLY A 220 -1.02 11.90 -13.40
N LEU A 221 -0.84 11.09 -12.34
CA LEU A 221 -1.79 11.09 -11.23
C LEU A 221 -1.66 12.40 -10.43
N ASP A 222 -2.77 13.12 -10.31
CA ASP A 222 -2.82 14.37 -9.58
C ASP A 222 -2.40 14.17 -8.12
N LYS A 223 -1.54 15.04 -7.60
CA LYS A 223 -1.04 14.99 -6.22
C LYS A 223 -2.18 15.08 -5.20
N GLU A 224 -3.28 15.77 -5.53
CA GLU A 224 -4.46 15.84 -4.67
C GLU A 224 -5.21 14.50 -4.53
N MET A 225 -5.01 13.59 -5.49
CA MET A 225 -5.60 12.24 -5.50
C MET A 225 -4.73 11.21 -4.76
N LEU A 226 -3.49 11.58 -4.41
CA LEU A 226 -2.64 10.74 -3.59
C LEU A 226 -3.03 10.88 -2.10
N PRO A 227 -2.93 9.78 -1.34
CA PRO A 227 -3.12 9.85 0.11
C PRO A 227 -2.04 10.72 0.77
N GLN A 228 -2.36 11.23 1.96
CA GLN A 228 -1.44 12.06 2.71
C GLN A 228 -0.30 11.20 3.31
N PHE A 229 0.94 11.57 3.03
CA PHE A 229 2.13 10.94 3.60
C PHE A 229 2.59 11.68 4.87
N ILE A 230 3.07 10.92 5.85
CA ILE A 230 3.73 11.43 7.05
C ILE A 230 5.13 10.82 7.09
N VAL A 231 6.13 11.67 7.32
CA VAL A 231 7.55 11.31 7.35
C VAL A 231 8.08 11.53 8.78
N TYR A 232 8.83 10.55 9.29
CA TYR A 232 9.37 10.52 10.66
C TYR A 232 10.88 10.80 10.69
#